data_AF-A0A533WPP0-F1
#
_entry.id   AF-A0A533WPP0-F1
#
_cell.length_a   1.000
_cell.length_b   1.000
_cell.length_c   1.000
_cell.angle_alpha   90.00
_cell.angle_beta   90.00
_cell.angle_gamma   90.00
#
_symmetry.space_group_name_H-M   'P 1'
#
loop_
_entity.id
_entity.type
_entity.pdbx_description
1 polymer ?
#
loop_
_entity_poly.entity_id
_entity_poly.type
_entity_poly.pdbx_seq_one_letter_code
_entity_poly.pdbx_strand_id
1 'polypeptide(L)'
;MLWTQRSRIFELTLEKMKENLAASGYVGYIDVNSIANGTGIYPLEFTSRFGYPTISIHMEGITSKWGKFLHSLAKGENAELNTKKGFQVGVVIAVPPFPFNDDRTFRKFSEDATILFKTEKLDGIHLGEVKREGNDWRIAGRSGYSLVVTGSGSTTVEAREQAYRRVANIMIPNMFYRTDIGSGWVRDSDLLLSYGYLQ
;
A
#
# COMPACT_ATOMS: atom_id res chain seq x y z
N MET A 1 -3.22 2.90 -6.35
CA MET A 1 -3.12 1.65 -7.11
C MET A 1 -4.09 1.69 -8.25
N LEU A 2 -3.59 1.39 -9.44
CA LEU A 2 -4.34 1.14 -10.66
C LEU A 2 -4.00 -0.31 -11.08
N TRP A 3 -4.99 -1.10 -11.42
CA TRP A 3 -4.82 -2.50 -11.78
C TRP A 3 -4.90 -2.68 -13.30
N THR A 4 -3.91 -3.34 -13.88
CA THR A 4 -3.92 -3.77 -15.28
C THR A 4 -3.17 -5.09 -15.40
N GLN A 5 -3.66 -5.98 -16.27
CA GLN A 5 -2.98 -7.24 -16.57
C GLN A 5 -1.75 -7.05 -17.44
N ARG A 6 -1.75 -6.02 -18.30
CA ARG A 6 -0.66 -5.74 -19.22
C ARG A 6 -0.51 -4.24 -19.41
N SER A 7 0.73 -3.78 -19.43
CA SER A 7 1.07 -2.39 -19.72
C SER A 7 2.45 -2.34 -20.36
N ARG A 8 2.76 -1.27 -21.08
CA ARG A 8 4.09 -1.09 -21.64
C ARG A 8 5.17 -1.00 -20.55
N ILE A 9 4.81 -0.52 -19.35
CA ILE A 9 5.68 -0.56 -18.17
C ILE A 9 6.05 -2.00 -17.82
N PHE A 10 5.06 -2.90 -17.74
CA PHE A 10 5.30 -4.32 -17.44
C PHE A 10 6.19 -4.99 -18.49
N GLU A 11 5.89 -4.77 -19.78
CA GLU A 11 6.65 -5.34 -20.89
C GLU A 11 8.12 -4.89 -20.90
N LEU A 12 8.37 -3.61 -20.62
CA LEU A 12 9.72 -3.05 -20.63
C LEU A 12 10.51 -3.33 -19.36
N THR A 13 9.88 -3.87 -18.32
CA THR A 13 10.50 -4.17 -17.01
C THR A 13 10.40 -5.65 -16.66
N LEU A 14 9.36 -6.06 -15.91
CA LEU A 14 9.23 -7.38 -15.32
C LEU A 14 9.13 -8.50 -16.36
N GLU A 15 8.48 -8.28 -17.51
CA GLU A 15 8.35 -9.31 -18.55
C GLU A 15 9.72 -9.79 -19.06
N LYS A 16 10.73 -8.91 -19.10
CA LYS A 16 12.10 -9.26 -19.52
C LYS A 16 12.76 -10.29 -18.61
N MET A 17 12.26 -10.46 -17.39
CA MET A 17 12.79 -11.42 -16.41
C MET A 17 12.07 -12.77 -16.46
N LYS A 18 11.04 -12.92 -17.32
CA LYS A 18 10.17 -14.10 -17.37
C LYS A 18 10.94 -15.41 -17.50
N GLU A 19 11.87 -15.51 -18.44
CA GLU A 19 12.61 -16.76 -18.69
C GLU A 19 13.49 -17.15 -17.51
N ASN A 20 14.18 -16.18 -16.90
CA ASN A 20 15.03 -16.41 -15.72
C ASN A 20 14.19 -16.79 -14.49
N LEU A 21 13.06 -16.12 -14.26
CA LEU A 21 12.14 -16.45 -13.17
C LEU A 21 11.56 -17.86 -13.35
N ALA A 22 11.14 -18.20 -14.57
CA ALA A 22 10.65 -19.54 -14.89
C ALA A 22 11.73 -20.61 -14.70
N ALA A 23 12.95 -20.38 -15.18
CA ALA A 23 14.08 -21.30 -15.02
C ALA A 23 14.45 -21.54 -13.55
N SER A 24 14.28 -20.53 -12.69
CA SER A 24 14.49 -20.66 -11.24
C SER A 24 13.34 -21.35 -10.50
N GLY A 25 12.22 -21.62 -11.16
CA GLY A 25 11.00 -22.12 -10.53
C GLY A 25 10.35 -21.11 -9.57
N TYR A 26 10.58 -19.80 -9.78
CA TYR A 26 10.06 -18.78 -8.88
C TYR A 26 8.54 -18.68 -8.97
N VAL A 27 7.89 -18.75 -7.81
CA VAL A 27 6.45 -18.58 -7.64
C VAL A 27 6.22 -17.59 -6.52
N GLY A 28 5.64 -16.42 -6.84
CA GLY A 28 5.36 -15.42 -5.82
C GLY A 28 5.16 -14.02 -6.37
N TYR A 29 5.16 -13.06 -5.46
CA TYR A 29 5.02 -11.65 -5.75
C TYR A 29 6.37 -11.05 -6.18
N ILE A 30 6.36 -10.19 -7.19
CA ILE A 30 7.51 -9.35 -7.56
C ILE A 30 7.05 -7.90 -7.60
N ASP A 31 7.85 -7.01 -7.01
CA ASP A 31 7.74 -5.57 -7.17
C ASP A 31 9.00 -5.03 -7.86
N VAL A 32 8.79 -4.14 -8.82
CA VAL A 32 9.86 -3.45 -9.55
C VAL A 32 9.63 -1.94 -9.42
N ASN A 33 10.20 -1.35 -8.37
CA ASN A 33 10.13 0.08 -8.16
C ASN A 33 10.95 0.78 -9.24
N SER A 34 10.35 1.74 -9.94
CA SER A 34 10.95 2.36 -11.11
C SER A 34 10.73 3.87 -11.14
N ILE A 35 11.70 4.61 -11.70
CA ILE A 35 11.48 5.96 -12.21
C ILE A 35 11.18 5.86 -13.70
N ALA A 36 10.08 6.46 -14.15
CA ALA A 36 9.70 6.52 -15.56
C ALA A 36 9.68 7.97 -16.05
N ASN A 37 10.24 8.21 -17.23
CA ASN A 37 10.18 9.50 -17.92
C ASN A 37 10.10 9.29 -19.45
N GLY A 38 10.07 10.38 -20.21
CA GLY A 38 9.94 10.33 -21.68
C GLY A 38 11.10 9.67 -22.43
N THR A 39 12.20 9.35 -21.76
CA THR A 39 13.37 8.66 -22.36
C THR A 39 13.44 7.17 -22.01
N GLY A 40 12.82 6.75 -20.90
CA GLY A 40 12.91 5.37 -20.47
C GLY A 40 12.30 5.10 -19.09
N ILE A 41 12.37 3.82 -18.71
CA ILE A 41 11.98 3.31 -17.39
C ILE A 41 13.24 2.75 -16.73
N TYR A 42 13.52 3.23 -15.52
CA TYR A 42 14.74 2.98 -14.77
C TYR A 42 14.39 2.25 -13.47
N PRO A 43 14.52 0.91 -13.41
CA PRO A 43 14.32 0.16 -12.17
C PRO A 43 15.32 0.59 -11.10
N LEU A 44 14.82 0.87 -9.90
CA LEU A 44 15.61 1.24 -8.73
C LEU A 44 15.73 0.10 -7.74
N GLU A 45 14.64 -0.64 -7.54
CA GLU A 45 14.56 -1.72 -6.56
C GLU A 45 13.78 -2.89 -7.15
N PHE A 46 14.27 -4.10 -6.89
CA PHE A 46 13.59 -5.35 -7.21
C PHE A 46 13.36 -6.10 -5.90
N THR A 47 12.11 -6.48 -5.61
CA THR A 47 11.79 -7.22 -4.38
C THR A 47 10.83 -8.37 -4.62
N SER A 48 11.04 -9.45 -3.86
CA SER A 48 10.26 -10.69 -3.92
C SER A 48 9.29 -10.84 -2.74
N ARG A 49 8.84 -9.71 -2.19
CA ARG A 49 7.99 -9.62 -1.00
C ARG A 49 7.07 -8.41 -1.07
N PHE A 50 5.89 -8.52 -0.48
CA PHE A 50 4.97 -7.40 -0.43
C PHE A 50 5.59 -6.21 0.30
N GLY A 51 5.52 -5.03 -0.31
CA GLY A 51 5.95 -3.78 0.31
C GLY A 51 4.94 -3.22 1.31
N TYR A 52 5.42 -2.38 2.22
CA TYR A 52 4.59 -1.54 3.08
C TYR A 52 4.66 -0.08 2.60
N PRO A 53 3.53 0.65 2.51
CA PRO A 53 2.14 0.26 2.77
C PRO A 53 1.44 -0.50 1.62
N THR A 54 2.15 -0.87 0.55
CA THR A 54 1.56 -1.45 -0.68
C THR A 54 0.61 -2.62 -0.41
N ILE A 55 0.94 -3.53 0.52
CA ILE A 55 0.08 -4.65 0.90
C ILE A 55 -1.30 -4.21 1.43
N SER A 56 -1.36 -3.11 2.19
CA SER A 56 -2.63 -2.57 2.69
C SER A 56 -3.49 -2.04 1.54
N ILE A 57 -2.85 -1.36 0.59
CA ILE A 57 -3.52 -0.83 -0.62
C ILE A 57 -4.00 -1.99 -1.51
N HIS A 58 -3.21 -3.05 -1.62
CA HIS A 58 -3.61 -4.29 -2.27
C HIS A 58 -4.82 -4.94 -1.58
N MET A 59 -4.84 -5.02 -0.25
CA MET A 59 -5.99 -5.55 0.50
C MET A 59 -7.26 -4.72 0.31
N GLU A 60 -7.15 -3.42 0.10
CA GLU A 60 -8.30 -2.58 -0.26
C GLU A 60 -8.80 -2.87 -1.69
N GLY A 61 -7.90 -3.17 -2.63
CA GLY A 61 -8.22 -3.35 -4.05
C GLY A 61 -8.58 -4.78 -4.45
N ILE A 62 -8.02 -5.81 -3.81
CA ILE A 62 -8.21 -7.21 -4.20
C ILE A 62 -9.50 -7.77 -3.60
N THR A 63 -10.34 -8.36 -4.46
CA THR A 63 -11.60 -9.00 -4.07
C THR A 63 -11.49 -10.52 -3.98
N SER A 64 -10.44 -11.11 -4.58
CA SER A 64 -10.11 -12.52 -4.39
C SER A 64 -9.80 -12.82 -2.90
N LYS A 65 -10.16 -14.02 -2.44
CA LYS A 65 -9.77 -14.48 -1.10
C LYS A 65 -8.27 -14.79 -1.07
N TRP A 66 -7.50 -13.97 -0.36
CA TRP A 66 -6.03 -14.09 -0.26
C TRP A 66 -5.54 -15.50 0.06
N GLY A 67 -6.11 -16.15 1.07
CA GLY A 67 -5.70 -17.50 1.46
C GLY A 67 -5.87 -18.52 0.33
N LYS A 68 -6.98 -18.45 -0.42
CA LYS A 68 -7.21 -19.31 -1.58
C LYS A 68 -6.25 -18.97 -2.71
N PHE A 69 -6.09 -17.70 -3.03
CA PHE A 69 -5.22 -17.22 -4.10
C PHE A 69 -3.76 -17.66 -3.88
N LEU A 70 -3.20 -17.36 -2.70
CA LEU A 70 -1.82 -17.71 -2.37
C LEU A 70 -1.61 -19.23 -2.28
N HIS A 71 -2.60 -19.99 -1.77
CA HIS A 71 -2.53 -21.45 -1.73
C HIS A 71 -2.50 -22.07 -3.13
N SER A 72 -3.39 -21.66 -4.04
CA SER A 72 -3.40 -22.16 -5.41
C SER A 72 -2.12 -21.76 -6.16
N LEU A 73 -1.65 -20.52 -5.97
CA LEU A 73 -0.38 -20.06 -6.54
C LEU A 73 0.78 -20.96 -6.07
N ALA A 74 0.90 -21.22 -4.77
CA ALA A 74 1.96 -22.06 -4.21
C ALA A 74 1.92 -23.52 -4.69
N LYS A 75 0.75 -24.02 -5.12
CA LYS A 75 0.60 -25.37 -5.71
C LYS A 75 0.87 -25.42 -7.21
N GLY A 76 1.14 -24.29 -7.86
CA GLY A 76 1.23 -24.23 -9.33
C GLY A 76 -0.13 -24.43 -10.01
N GLU A 77 -1.23 -24.25 -9.28
CA GLU A 77 -2.58 -24.29 -9.84
C GLU A 77 -2.90 -22.94 -10.51
N ASN A 78 -3.91 -22.93 -11.38
CA ASN A 78 -4.39 -21.68 -11.96
C ASN A 78 -4.98 -20.78 -10.85
N ALA A 79 -4.40 -19.60 -10.66
CA ALA A 79 -4.78 -18.65 -9.61
C ALA A 79 -5.16 -17.30 -10.23
N GLU A 80 -6.45 -17.01 -10.28
CA GLU A 80 -6.96 -15.73 -10.79
C GLU A 80 -7.06 -14.68 -9.68
N LEU A 81 -6.50 -13.50 -9.93
CA LEU A 81 -6.54 -12.36 -9.02
C LEU A 81 -7.62 -11.36 -9.48
N ASN A 82 -8.73 -11.33 -8.74
CA ASN A 82 -9.81 -10.37 -8.96
C ASN A 82 -9.56 -9.10 -8.15
N THR A 83 -9.78 -7.96 -8.78
CA THR A 83 -9.57 -6.64 -8.19
C THR A 83 -10.79 -5.74 -8.42
N LYS A 84 -10.96 -4.75 -7.54
CA LYS A 84 -11.88 -3.63 -7.75
C LYS A 84 -11.44 -2.82 -8.97
N LYS A 85 -12.43 -2.24 -9.65
CA LYS A 85 -12.19 -1.20 -10.66
C LYS A 85 -11.84 0.12 -9.96
N GLY A 86 -11.25 1.04 -10.72
CA GLY A 86 -10.86 2.36 -10.22
C GLY A 86 -9.55 2.33 -9.43
N PHE A 87 -9.46 3.21 -8.44
CA PHE A 87 -8.21 3.53 -7.75
C PHE A 87 -8.30 3.20 -6.26
N GLN A 88 -7.16 2.81 -5.70
CA GLN A 88 -6.96 2.68 -4.25
C GLN A 88 -5.83 3.56 -3.76
N VAL A 89 -6.03 4.24 -2.64
CA VAL A 89 -5.04 5.11 -1.99
C VAL A 89 -4.81 4.62 -0.58
N GLY A 90 -3.57 4.71 -0.08
CA GLY A 90 -3.21 4.37 1.29
C GLY A 90 -2.43 5.49 1.95
N VAL A 91 -2.87 5.92 3.13
CA VAL A 91 -2.24 6.96 3.94
C VAL A 91 -1.67 6.29 5.18
N VAL A 92 -0.37 6.41 5.39
CA VAL A 92 0.28 5.95 6.63
C VAL A 92 -0.01 6.96 7.74
N ILE A 93 -0.51 6.46 8.86
CA ILE A 93 -0.61 7.20 10.12
C ILE A 93 0.59 6.82 10.96
N ALA A 94 1.40 7.81 11.29
CA ALA A 94 2.61 7.64 12.06
C ALA A 94 2.59 8.46 13.34
N VAL A 95 3.40 8.06 14.30
CA VAL A 95 3.70 8.79 15.54
C VAL A 95 5.22 8.87 15.71
N PRO A 96 5.77 9.80 16.51
CA PRO A 96 7.21 9.85 16.78
C PRO A 96 7.72 8.49 17.29
N PRO A 97 8.92 8.04 16.90
CA PRO A 97 9.98 8.76 16.19
C PRO A 97 9.96 8.62 14.67
N PHE A 98 8.91 8.07 14.06
CA PHE A 98 8.89 7.78 12.63
C PHE A 98 9.39 8.98 11.78
N PRO A 99 10.27 8.77 10.78
CA PRO A 99 10.81 7.51 10.28
C PRO A 99 12.14 7.07 10.93
N PHE A 100 12.53 7.66 12.06
CA PHE A 100 13.78 7.35 12.74
C PHE A 100 13.63 6.22 13.74
N ASN A 101 14.75 5.60 14.12
CA ASN A 101 14.81 4.61 15.19
C ASN A 101 15.35 5.27 16.46
N ASP A 102 14.47 5.73 17.35
CA ASP A 102 14.83 6.31 18.65
C ASP A 102 13.85 5.88 19.75
N ASP A 103 14.27 4.88 20.54
CA ASP A 103 13.49 4.34 21.64
C ASP A 103 13.14 5.39 22.71
N ARG A 104 14.01 6.38 22.94
CA ARG A 104 13.78 7.39 23.97
C ARG A 104 12.62 8.30 23.56
N THR A 105 12.60 8.70 22.29
CA THR A 105 11.50 9.48 21.72
C THR A 105 10.22 8.65 21.67
N PHE A 106 10.28 7.38 21.24
CA PHE A 106 9.10 6.50 21.23
C PHE A 106 8.46 6.38 22.61
N ARG A 107 9.24 6.02 23.64
CA ARG A 107 8.74 5.90 25.02
C ARG A 107 8.14 7.19 25.56
N LYS A 108 8.73 8.33 25.20
CA LYS A 108 8.27 9.64 25.69
C LYS A 108 6.95 10.09 25.04
N PHE A 109 6.75 9.81 23.76
CA PHE A 109 5.69 10.45 22.97
C PHE A 109 4.62 9.50 22.41
N SER A 110 4.84 8.19 22.44
CA SER A 110 4.03 7.26 21.65
C SER A 110 3.76 5.90 22.29
N GLU A 111 4.63 5.42 23.18
CA GLU A 111 4.41 4.16 23.89
C GLU A 111 3.07 4.16 24.62
N ASP A 112 2.30 3.09 24.42
CA ASP A 112 0.99 2.85 25.03
C ASP A 112 -0.10 3.90 24.73
N ALA A 113 0.14 4.80 23.76
CA ALA A 113 -0.85 5.79 23.35
C ALA A 113 -2.12 5.10 22.83
N THR A 114 -3.28 5.51 23.34
CA THR A 114 -4.58 4.97 22.91
C THR A 114 -4.94 5.46 21.51
N ILE A 115 -5.45 4.55 20.69
CA ILE A 115 -6.03 4.84 19.38
C ILE A 115 -7.54 4.94 19.56
N LEU A 116 -8.08 6.15 19.36
CA LEU A 116 -9.51 6.41 19.45
C LEU A 116 -10.11 6.48 18.05
N PHE A 117 -11.25 5.80 17.88
CA PHE A 117 -12.08 5.89 16.70
C PHE A 117 -13.38 6.62 17.04
N LYS A 118 -13.70 7.70 16.31
CA LYS A 118 -14.95 8.47 16.52
C LYS A 118 -16.20 7.62 16.21
N THR A 119 -16.05 6.61 15.36
CA THR A 119 -17.05 5.61 15.02
C THR A 119 -16.39 4.24 15.04
N GLU A 120 -17.15 3.18 15.39
CA GLU A 120 -16.64 1.80 15.45
C GLU A 120 -16.32 1.17 14.09
N LYS A 121 -16.44 1.93 12.99
CA LYS A 121 -16.16 1.46 11.63
C LYS A 121 -14.65 1.43 11.38
N LEU A 122 -14.12 0.23 11.15
CA LEU A 122 -12.71 -0.02 10.85
C LEU A 122 -12.45 -0.30 9.36
N ASP A 123 -13.42 -0.01 8.48
CA ASP A 123 -13.27 -0.22 7.04
C ASP A 123 -12.05 0.52 6.49
N GLY A 124 -11.14 -0.23 5.85
CA GLY A 124 -9.90 0.30 5.30
C GLY A 124 -8.89 0.77 6.35
N ILE A 125 -9.05 0.42 7.61
CA ILE A 125 -8.04 0.67 8.65
C ILE A 125 -7.23 -0.62 8.84
N HIS A 126 -5.94 -0.53 8.54
CA HIS A 126 -4.98 -1.62 8.68
C HIS A 126 -4.06 -1.31 9.85
N LEU A 127 -3.96 -2.29 10.75
CA LEU A 127 -3.22 -2.16 12.00
C LEU A 127 -1.72 -2.41 11.76
N GLY A 128 -0.88 -1.50 12.27
CA GLY A 128 0.58 -1.62 12.27
C GLY A 128 1.09 -2.13 13.60
N GLU A 129 1.98 -1.37 14.25
CA GLU A 129 2.57 -1.75 15.53
C GLU A 129 1.66 -1.43 16.72
N VAL A 130 0.53 -2.15 16.82
CA VAL A 130 -0.52 -1.92 17.81
C VAL A 130 -0.89 -3.20 18.54
N LYS A 131 -1.34 -3.07 19.79
CA LYS A 131 -1.91 -4.15 20.59
C LYS A 131 -3.37 -3.83 20.92
N ARG A 132 -4.11 -4.88 21.26
CA ARG A 132 -5.45 -4.75 21.84
C ARG A 132 -5.38 -5.03 23.34
N GLU A 133 -5.93 -4.13 24.14
CA GLU A 133 -6.04 -4.26 25.59
C GLU A 133 -7.51 -4.07 25.98
N GLY A 134 -8.19 -5.18 26.29
CA GLY A 134 -9.65 -5.19 26.44
C GLY A 134 -10.34 -4.76 25.13
N ASN A 135 -11.06 -3.63 25.19
CA ASN A 135 -11.73 -3.05 24.03
C ASN A 135 -10.91 -1.95 23.34
N ASP A 136 -9.77 -1.56 23.92
CA ASP A 136 -8.96 -0.46 23.41
C ASP A 136 -7.84 -0.95 22.50
N TRP A 137 -7.50 -0.11 21.52
CA TRP A 137 -6.30 -0.25 20.71
C TRP A 137 -5.22 0.68 21.24
N ARG A 138 -3.99 0.17 21.38
CA ARG A 138 -2.86 0.95 21.87
C ARG A 138 -1.63 0.76 21.00
N ILE A 139 -0.83 1.80 20.88
CA ILE A 139 0.48 1.72 20.25
C ILE A 139 1.38 0.78 21.07
N ALA A 140 2.01 -0.20 20.40
CA ALA A 140 2.81 -1.25 21.03
C ALA A 140 4.14 -1.52 20.30
N GLY A 141 4.54 -0.58 19.45
CA GLY A 141 5.68 -0.68 18.55
C GLY A 141 6.98 -0.09 19.06
N ARG A 142 7.81 0.32 18.09
CA ARG A 142 9.05 1.10 18.28
C ARG A 142 9.30 2.08 17.13
N SER A 143 8.85 1.76 15.93
CA SER A 143 9.10 2.58 14.73
C SER A 143 8.17 3.77 14.62
N GLY A 144 7.01 3.71 15.29
CA GLY A 144 5.94 4.70 15.17
C GLY A 144 5.04 4.47 13.95
N TYR A 145 5.24 3.40 13.18
CA TYR A 145 4.35 2.99 12.09
C TYR A 145 3.03 2.42 12.66
N SER A 146 2.04 3.30 12.84
CA SER A 146 0.87 2.99 13.67
C SER A 146 -0.24 2.32 12.88
N LEU A 147 -0.70 2.94 11.80
CA LEU A 147 -1.82 2.46 10.98
C LEU A 147 -1.56 2.75 9.51
N VAL A 148 -2.24 2.01 8.63
CA VAL A 148 -2.44 2.43 7.23
C VAL A 148 -3.94 2.58 7.01
N VAL A 149 -4.35 3.71 6.46
CA VAL A 149 -5.74 4.00 6.13
C VAL A 149 -5.90 4.01 4.62
N THR A 150 -6.73 3.11 4.10
CA THR A 150 -6.99 2.98 2.68
C THR A 150 -8.33 3.59 2.27
N GLY A 151 -8.47 3.91 0.99
CA GLY A 151 -9.71 4.31 0.36
C GLY A 151 -9.75 3.87 -1.10
N SER A 152 -10.96 3.63 -1.60
CA SER A 152 -11.28 3.26 -2.97
C SER A 152 -12.21 4.30 -3.62
N GLY A 153 -12.07 4.50 -4.92
CA GLY A 153 -12.94 5.36 -5.70
C GLY A 153 -12.83 5.09 -7.19
N SER A 154 -13.78 5.57 -7.99
CA SER A 154 -13.71 5.46 -9.45
C SER A 154 -12.61 6.34 -10.03
N THR A 155 -12.29 7.44 -9.34
CA THR A 155 -11.17 8.33 -9.62
C THR A 155 -10.17 8.36 -8.45
N THR A 156 -8.95 8.83 -8.70
CA THR A 156 -7.98 9.04 -7.60
C THR A 156 -8.46 10.10 -6.61
N VAL A 157 -9.24 11.09 -7.04
CA VAL A 157 -9.82 12.11 -6.15
C VAL A 157 -10.80 11.46 -5.16
N GLU A 158 -11.73 10.65 -5.65
CA GLU A 158 -12.69 9.93 -4.79
C GLU A 158 -12.00 8.96 -3.82
N ALA A 159 -10.99 8.23 -4.31
CA ALA A 159 -10.22 7.31 -3.47
C ALA A 159 -9.49 8.05 -2.33
N ARG A 160 -8.90 9.22 -2.64
CA ARG A 160 -8.30 10.12 -1.63
C ARG A 160 -9.34 10.61 -0.64
N GLU A 161 -10.47 11.14 -1.11
CA GLU A 161 -11.54 11.66 -0.24
C GLU A 161 -12.03 10.60 0.74
N GLN A 162 -12.20 9.35 0.28
CA GLN A 162 -12.57 8.26 1.16
C GLN A 162 -11.47 7.95 2.19
N ALA A 163 -10.21 7.86 1.76
CA ALA A 163 -9.08 7.61 2.66
C ALA A 163 -8.99 8.69 3.75
N TYR A 164 -8.99 9.98 3.38
CA TYR A 164 -8.88 11.08 4.35
C TYR A 164 -10.12 11.22 5.24
N ARG A 165 -11.32 10.88 4.75
CA ARG A 165 -12.52 10.80 5.60
C ARG A 165 -12.38 9.73 6.68
N ARG A 166 -11.78 8.58 6.34
CA ARG A 166 -11.44 7.52 7.31
C ARG A 166 -10.33 7.98 8.27
N VAL A 167 -9.32 8.72 7.79
CA VAL A 167 -8.31 9.33 8.68
C VAL A 167 -8.96 10.27 9.70
N ALA A 168 -9.95 11.07 9.30
CA ALA A 168 -10.66 11.98 10.20
C ALA A 168 -11.45 11.26 11.32
N ASN A 169 -11.68 9.94 11.20
CA ASN A 169 -12.26 9.09 12.23
C ASN A 169 -11.26 8.75 13.35
N ILE A 170 -9.97 8.97 13.16
CA ILE A 170 -8.89 8.46 14.01
C ILE A 170 -8.28 9.59 14.84
N MET A 171 -7.99 9.32 16.11
CA MET A 171 -7.21 10.20 16.97
C MET A 171 -6.18 9.38 17.73
N ILE A 172 -4.91 9.76 17.62
CA ILE A 172 -3.79 9.23 18.40
C ILE A 172 -2.94 10.43 18.82
N PRO A 173 -2.51 10.53 20.08
CA PRO A 173 -1.56 11.56 20.50
C PRO A 173 -0.35 11.64 19.59
N ASN A 174 0.02 12.85 19.17
CA ASN A 174 1.16 13.12 18.28
C ASN A 174 1.09 12.45 16.90
N MET A 175 -0.08 12.00 16.44
CA MET A 175 -0.19 11.46 15.08
C MET A 175 0.09 12.50 14.02
N PHE A 176 0.74 12.05 12.97
CA PHE A 176 0.91 12.82 11.75
C PHE A 176 0.78 11.92 10.53
N TYR A 177 0.47 12.55 9.40
CA TYR A 177 0.34 11.90 8.10
C TYR A 177 0.49 12.96 7.01
N ARG A 178 0.85 12.52 5.81
CA ARG A 178 0.88 13.40 4.64
C ARG A 178 -0.53 13.64 4.12
N THR A 179 -0.82 14.86 3.67
CA THR A 179 -2.13 15.28 3.13
C THR A 179 -2.19 15.28 1.60
N ASP A 180 -1.06 15.02 0.95
CA ASP A 180 -0.89 15.09 -0.50
C ASP A 180 -0.74 13.70 -1.15
N ILE A 181 -0.93 12.59 -0.42
CA ILE A 181 -0.79 11.23 -0.99
C ILE A 181 -1.76 10.96 -2.16
N GLY A 182 -1.22 10.87 -3.37
CA GLY A 182 -1.96 10.64 -4.61
C GLY A 182 -2.40 11.90 -5.38
N SER A 183 -2.01 13.11 -4.96
CA SER A 183 -2.45 14.36 -5.62
C SER A 183 -1.75 14.57 -6.96
N GLY A 184 -0.53 14.04 -7.09
CA GLY A 184 0.26 14.10 -8.32
C GLY A 184 -0.31 13.23 -9.45
N TRP A 185 -1.20 12.28 -9.16
CA TRP A 185 -1.62 11.26 -10.13
C TRP A 185 -2.18 11.86 -11.42
N VAL A 186 -2.97 12.94 -11.36
CA VAL A 186 -3.56 13.55 -12.57
C VAL A 186 -2.47 13.97 -13.57
N ARG A 187 -1.45 14.69 -13.08
CA ARG A 187 -0.31 15.10 -13.90
C ARG A 187 0.52 13.89 -14.35
N ASP A 188 0.80 12.97 -13.41
CA ASP A 188 1.69 11.85 -13.68
C ASP A 188 1.05 10.85 -14.66
N SER A 189 -0.28 10.67 -14.63
CA SER A 189 -1.01 9.85 -15.60
C SER A 189 -0.98 10.46 -17.00
N ASP A 190 -1.12 11.78 -17.12
CA ASP A 190 -1.04 12.46 -18.42
C ASP A 190 0.35 12.28 -19.05
N LEU A 191 1.41 12.38 -18.24
CA LEU A 191 2.78 12.13 -18.69
C LEU A 191 2.95 10.67 -19.14
N LEU A 192 2.51 9.71 -18.33
CA LEU A 192 2.61 8.29 -18.65
C LEU A 192 1.81 7.91 -19.92
N LEU A 193 0.65 8.53 -20.15
CA LEU A 193 -0.10 8.39 -21.40
C LEU A 193 0.67 9.00 -22.57
N SER A 194 1.23 10.20 -22.41
CA SER A 194 2.01 10.87 -23.45
C SER A 194 3.27 10.09 -23.86
N TYR A 195 3.86 9.34 -22.91
CA TYR A 195 5.01 8.46 -23.15
C TYR A 195 4.60 7.09 -23.71
N GLY A 196 3.30 6.80 -23.84
CA GLY A 196 2.79 5.49 -24.28
C GLY A 196 3.01 4.37 -23.26
N TYR A 197 3.21 4.72 -21.99
CA TYR A 197 3.42 3.75 -20.91
C TYR A 197 2.12 3.20 -20.34
N LEU A 198 1.06 3.99 -20.36
CA LEU A 198 -0.32 3.59 -20.07
C LEU A 198 -1.16 3.63 -21.35
N GLN A 199 -2.24 2.84 -21.37
CA GLN A 199 -3.21 2.74 -22.46
C GLN A 199 -4.62 2.80 -21.88
#